data_AF-A0A542E7L6-F1
#
_entry.id   AF-A0A542E7L6-F1
#
_cell.length_a   1.000
_cell.length_b   1.000
_cell.length_c   1.000
_cell.angle_alpha   90.00
_cell.angle_beta   90.00
_cell.angle_gamma   90.00
#
_symmetry.space_group_name_H-M   'P 1'
#
loop_
_entity.id
_entity.type
_entity.pdbx_description
1 polymer ?
#
loop_
_entity_poly.entity_id
_entity_poly.type
_entity_poly.pdbx_seq_one_letter_code
_entity_poly.pdbx_strand_id
1 'polypeptide(L)'
;MKPTVVDGGSTYTPELVDGFARSRDTLPVSQLVTALAAHYGKSGLKAVIQAFHFGELPSERQLEAGPVLFEVAAAGDSVALGIVQQQAEEIVAMASSALRRLDLLGECVTVVLGGGVLTAGHSVLLDRVSRLLAEVAPQAVPRVVDVPPVVGAALLGLDRTAAGTAAQERLRAAFAPQPAA
;
A
#
# COMPACT_ATOMS: atom_id res chain seq x y z
N MET A 1 -7.82 -18.45 14.99
CA MET A 1 -7.65 -17.74 13.70
C MET A 1 -6.17 -17.53 13.48
N LYS A 2 -5.60 -18.02 12.38
CA LYS A 2 -4.17 -17.83 12.07
C LYS A 2 -4.01 -16.49 11.33
N PRO A 3 -3.12 -15.57 11.76
CA PRO A 3 -2.80 -14.37 10.99
C PRO A 3 -1.70 -14.67 9.97
N THR A 4 -1.77 -14.05 8.79
CA THR A 4 -0.69 -13.97 7.80
C THR A 4 -0.48 -12.51 7.44
N VAL A 5 0.76 -12.04 7.43
CA VAL A 5 1.10 -10.66 7.10
C VAL A 5 1.57 -10.57 5.66
N VAL A 6 0.97 -9.65 4.91
CA VAL A 6 1.38 -9.29 3.55
C VAL A 6 1.68 -7.81 3.58
N ASP A 7 2.94 -7.47 3.36
CA ASP A 7 3.40 -6.08 3.33
C ASP A 7 3.52 -5.63 1.88
N GLY A 8 2.88 -4.52 1.54
CA GLY A 8 2.96 -3.85 0.24
C GLY A 8 3.70 -2.52 0.39
N GLY A 9 4.95 -2.58 0.88
CA GLY A 9 5.73 -1.44 1.37
C GLY A 9 5.83 -0.24 0.41
N SER A 10 6.34 0.88 0.95
CA SER A 10 6.50 2.20 0.30
C SER A 10 7.35 2.23 -0.97
N THR A 11 7.82 1.08 -1.46
CA THR A 11 8.55 0.93 -2.72
C THR A 11 7.67 1.21 -3.93
N TYR A 12 6.35 1.01 -3.78
CA TYR A 12 5.40 1.20 -4.86
C TYR A 12 5.46 2.61 -5.46
N THR A 13 5.64 3.65 -4.65
CA THR A 13 5.61 5.02 -5.18
C THR A 13 6.85 5.35 -6.04
N PRO A 14 8.07 4.99 -5.64
CA PRO A 14 9.23 4.98 -6.55
C PRO A 14 9.01 4.13 -7.81
N GLU A 15 8.47 2.92 -7.67
CA GLU A 15 8.22 2.00 -8.80
C GLU A 15 7.16 2.53 -9.77
N LEU A 16 6.18 3.28 -9.25
CA LEU A 16 5.17 3.99 -10.00
C LEU A 16 5.81 5.11 -10.85
N VAL A 17 6.73 5.90 -10.27
CA VAL A 17 7.48 6.93 -11.01
C VAL A 17 8.34 6.30 -12.10
N ASP A 18 9.01 5.18 -11.83
CA ASP A 18 9.79 4.43 -12.83
C ASP A 18 8.88 3.82 -13.92
N GLY A 19 7.71 3.33 -13.54
CA GLY A 19 6.68 2.85 -14.46
C GLY A 19 6.20 3.95 -15.42
N PHE A 20 5.89 5.14 -14.88
CA PHE A 20 5.57 6.31 -15.69
C PHE A 20 6.71 6.68 -16.63
N ALA A 21 7.95 6.60 -16.19
CA ALA A 21 9.11 6.90 -17.02
C ALA A 21 9.23 5.96 -18.23
N ARG A 22 9.00 4.65 -18.02
CA ARG A 22 9.07 3.63 -19.08
C ARG A 22 7.95 3.75 -20.10
N SER A 23 6.74 4.10 -19.65
CA SER A 23 5.55 4.13 -20.50
C SER A 23 5.19 5.54 -21.01
N ARG A 24 6.04 6.54 -20.77
CA ARG A 24 5.71 7.96 -21.04
C ARG A 24 5.31 8.26 -22.49
N ASP A 25 5.86 7.53 -23.45
CA ASP A 25 5.65 7.78 -24.88
C ASP A 25 4.36 7.09 -25.40
N THR A 26 3.79 6.17 -24.60
CA THR A 26 2.58 5.40 -24.94
C THR A 26 1.40 5.67 -24.00
N LEU A 27 1.65 6.32 -22.85
CA LEU A 27 0.62 6.75 -21.92
C LEU A 27 -0.32 7.77 -22.60
N PRO A 28 -1.64 7.50 -22.66
CA PRO A 28 -2.57 8.47 -23.21
C PRO A 28 -2.59 9.73 -22.36
N VAL A 29 -2.82 10.88 -23.00
CA VAL A 29 -3.04 12.15 -22.30
C VAL A 29 -4.29 12.01 -21.45
N SER A 30 -4.07 11.86 -20.15
CA SER A 30 -5.08 11.55 -19.12
C SER A 30 -5.07 12.63 -18.04
N GLN A 31 -6.08 12.60 -17.17
CA GLN A 31 -6.10 13.50 -16.02
C GLN A 31 -4.90 13.22 -15.11
N LEU A 32 -4.46 11.97 -15.02
CA LEU A 32 -3.29 11.57 -14.23
C LEU A 32 -2.01 12.27 -14.70
N VAL A 33 -1.74 12.23 -15.99
CA VAL A 33 -0.56 12.88 -16.59
C VAL A 33 -0.56 14.39 -16.34
N THR A 34 -1.74 15.01 -16.46
CA THR A 34 -1.92 16.45 -16.24
C THR A 34 -1.76 16.81 -14.76
N ALA A 35 -2.36 16.04 -13.87
CA ALA A 35 -2.32 16.24 -12.42
C ALA A 35 -0.90 16.09 -11.88
N LEU A 36 -0.16 15.06 -12.29
CA LEU A 36 1.24 14.87 -11.89
C LEU A 36 2.13 16.02 -12.37
N ALA A 37 1.98 16.46 -13.63
CA ALA A 37 2.73 17.59 -14.15
C ALA A 37 2.46 18.88 -13.37
N ALA A 38 1.17 19.16 -13.10
CA ALA A 38 0.74 20.31 -12.30
C ALA A 38 1.27 20.24 -10.86
N HIS A 39 1.15 19.09 -10.20
CA HIS A 39 1.62 18.85 -8.83
C HIS A 39 3.11 19.16 -8.65
N TYR A 40 3.93 18.76 -9.64
CA TYR A 40 5.37 19.01 -9.62
C TYR A 40 5.78 20.34 -10.26
N GLY A 41 4.84 21.15 -10.75
CA GLY A 41 5.11 22.45 -11.37
C GLY A 41 5.90 22.34 -12.68
N LYS A 42 5.70 21.26 -13.45
CA LYS A 42 6.40 21.00 -14.71
C LYS A 42 5.41 21.02 -15.88
N SER A 43 5.91 21.24 -17.09
CA SER A 43 5.09 21.38 -18.31
C SER A 43 4.48 20.07 -18.83
N GLY A 44 4.80 18.93 -18.22
CA GLY A 44 4.30 17.62 -18.60
C GLY A 44 5.09 16.51 -17.91
N LEU A 45 4.61 15.26 -18.05
CA LEU A 45 5.23 14.09 -17.40
C LEU A 45 6.70 13.90 -17.77
N LYS A 46 7.08 14.17 -19.03
CA LYS A 46 8.49 14.12 -19.47
C LYS A 46 9.37 15.06 -18.66
N ALA A 47 8.92 16.28 -18.40
CA ALA A 47 9.66 17.27 -17.62
C ALA A 47 9.72 16.89 -16.13
N VAL A 48 8.68 16.23 -15.59
CA VAL A 48 8.73 15.64 -14.23
C VAL A 48 9.81 14.57 -14.15
N ILE A 49 9.82 13.62 -15.09
CA ILE A 49 10.80 12.52 -15.12
C ILE A 49 12.23 13.08 -15.24
N GLN A 50 12.44 14.05 -16.14
CA GLN A 50 13.74 14.70 -16.28
C GLN A 50 14.18 15.41 -15.00
N ALA A 51 13.26 16.11 -14.34
CA ALA A 51 13.56 16.81 -13.10
C ALA A 51 13.98 15.87 -11.96
N PHE A 52 13.36 14.69 -11.84
CA PHE A 52 13.85 13.66 -10.91
C PHE A 52 15.20 13.08 -11.35
N HIS A 53 15.35 12.75 -12.63
CA HIS A 53 16.58 12.12 -13.15
C HIS A 53 17.82 13.00 -12.99
N PHE A 54 17.67 14.31 -13.20
CA PHE A 54 18.76 15.29 -13.06
C PHE A 54 18.88 15.87 -11.65
N GLY A 55 18.06 15.41 -10.69
CA GLY A 55 18.10 15.88 -9.30
C GLY A 55 17.59 17.31 -9.08
N GLU A 56 16.86 17.89 -10.05
CA GLU A 56 16.16 19.17 -9.86
C GLU A 56 15.02 19.04 -8.84
N LEU A 57 14.39 17.87 -8.79
CA LEU A 57 13.43 17.49 -7.75
C LEU A 57 14.09 16.48 -6.80
N PRO A 58 14.00 16.71 -5.47
CA PRO A 58 14.47 15.74 -4.48
C PRO A 58 13.74 14.40 -4.61
N SER A 59 14.47 13.30 -4.50
CA SER A 59 13.94 11.93 -4.67
C SER A 59 12.80 11.61 -3.69
N GLU A 60 12.81 12.21 -2.51
CA GLU A 60 11.82 12.05 -1.45
C GLU A 60 10.43 12.52 -1.92
N ARG A 61 10.38 13.50 -2.84
CA ARG A 61 9.13 14.01 -3.41
C ARG A 61 8.43 13.03 -4.35
N GLN A 62 9.08 11.92 -4.74
CA GLN A 62 8.43 10.85 -5.50
C GLN A 62 7.26 10.25 -4.71
N LEU A 63 7.34 10.24 -3.37
CA LEU A 63 6.26 9.73 -2.51
C LEU A 63 4.95 10.51 -2.67
N GLU A 64 5.02 11.76 -3.14
CA GLU A 64 3.85 12.61 -3.39
C GLU A 64 3.02 12.14 -4.61
N ALA A 65 3.58 11.34 -5.51
CA ALA A 65 2.86 10.82 -6.68
C ALA A 65 1.74 9.83 -6.29
N GLY A 66 1.89 9.14 -5.15
CA GLY A 66 0.91 8.18 -4.66
C GLY A 66 -0.44 8.83 -4.35
N PRO A 67 -0.51 9.84 -3.46
CA PRO A 67 -1.74 10.59 -3.20
C PRO A 67 -2.41 11.13 -4.47
N VAL A 68 -1.63 11.73 -5.39
CA VAL A 68 -2.15 12.25 -6.66
C VAL A 68 -2.77 11.14 -7.51
N LEU A 69 -2.12 9.97 -7.61
CA LEU A 69 -2.66 8.82 -8.32
C LEU A 69 -4.02 8.40 -7.76
N PHE A 70 -4.14 8.27 -6.44
CA PHE A 70 -5.39 7.81 -5.80
C PHE A 70 -6.52 8.84 -5.89
N GLU A 71 -6.21 10.13 -5.79
CA GLU A 71 -7.20 11.20 -6.01
C GLU A 71 -7.77 11.15 -7.43
N VAL A 72 -6.90 11.01 -8.44
CA VAL A 72 -7.29 10.96 -9.84
C VAL A 72 -8.03 9.64 -10.17
N ALA A 73 -7.61 8.52 -9.57
CA ALA A 73 -8.34 7.26 -9.68
C ALA A 73 -9.75 7.35 -9.08
N ALA A 74 -9.90 8.00 -7.93
CA ALA A 74 -11.20 8.25 -7.30
C ALA A 74 -12.10 9.16 -8.15
N ALA A 75 -11.51 10.05 -8.95
CA ALA A 75 -12.23 10.87 -9.94
C ALA A 75 -12.62 10.10 -11.21
N GLY A 76 -12.25 8.82 -11.35
CA GLY A 76 -12.67 7.94 -12.43
C GLY A 76 -11.75 7.91 -13.65
N ASP A 77 -10.54 8.47 -13.57
CA ASP A 77 -9.58 8.40 -14.66
C ASP A 77 -9.17 6.93 -14.95
N SER A 78 -9.39 6.49 -16.18
CA SER A 78 -9.17 5.09 -16.58
C SER A 78 -7.70 4.63 -16.47
N VAL A 79 -6.73 5.53 -16.68
CA VAL A 79 -5.31 5.20 -16.57
C VAL A 79 -4.95 5.01 -15.10
N ALA A 80 -5.37 5.95 -14.25
CA ALA A 80 -5.16 5.86 -12.81
C ALA A 80 -5.83 4.61 -12.21
N LEU A 81 -7.06 4.32 -12.60
CA LEU A 81 -7.76 3.09 -12.21
C LEU A 81 -7.06 1.82 -12.70
N GLY A 82 -6.50 1.83 -13.91
CA GLY A 82 -5.72 0.71 -14.44
C GLY A 82 -4.44 0.43 -13.64
N ILE A 83 -3.76 1.48 -13.20
CA ILE A 83 -2.57 1.37 -12.35
C ILE A 83 -2.94 0.84 -10.95
N VAL A 84 -3.98 1.40 -10.33
CA VAL A 84 -4.49 0.91 -9.04
C VAL A 84 -4.94 -0.55 -9.15
N GLN A 85 -5.52 -0.92 -10.30
CA GLN A 85 -5.89 -2.30 -10.57
C GLN A 85 -4.68 -3.24 -10.58
N GLN A 86 -3.64 -2.89 -11.33
CA GLN A 86 -2.42 -3.69 -11.38
C GLN A 86 -1.80 -3.84 -9.99
N GLN A 87 -1.76 -2.77 -9.19
CA GLN A 87 -1.25 -2.85 -7.83
C GLN A 87 -2.07 -3.83 -6.97
N ALA A 88 -3.40 -3.80 -7.07
CA ALA A 88 -4.24 -4.73 -6.33
C ALA A 88 -3.97 -6.20 -6.72
N GLU A 89 -3.77 -6.47 -8.01
CA GLU A 89 -3.39 -7.79 -8.52
C GLU A 89 -2.06 -8.26 -7.94
N GLU A 90 -1.04 -7.39 -7.91
CA GLU A 90 0.28 -7.70 -7.34
C GLU A 90 0.19 -8.03 -5.84
N ILE A 91 -0.58 -7.25 -5.08
CA ILE A 91 -0.82 -7.50 -3.65
C ILE A 91 -1.49 -8.86 -3.43
N VAL A 92 -2.53 -9.16 -4.22
CA VAL A 92 -3.27 -10.43 -4.12
C VAL A 92 -2.39 -11.60 -4.57
N ALA A 93 -1.52 -11.42 -5.57
CA ALA A 93 -0.57 -12.43 -5.99
C ALA A 93 0.42 -12.78 -4.86
N MET A 94 0.95 -11.76 -4.16
CA MET A 94 1.80 -11.96 -2.98
C MET A 94 1.05 -12.69 -1.86
N ALA A 95 -0.15 -12.23 -1.51
CA ALA A 95 -0.98 -12.86 -0.49
C ALA A 95 -1.29 -14.33 -0.81
N SER A 96 -1.74 -14.59 -2.05
CA SER A 96 -2.07 -15.93 -2.53
C SER A 96 -0.86 -16.87 -2.55
N SER A 97 0.33 -16.33 -2.85
CA SER A 97 1.58 -17.10 -2.77
C SER A 97 1.88 -17.53 -1.33
N ALA A 98 1.76 -16.62 -0.36
CA ALA A 98 1.94 -16.94 1.06
C ALA A 98 0.90 -17.95 1.56
N LEU A 99 -0.38 -17.73 1.25
CA LEU A 99 -1.47 -18.63 1.65
C LEU A 99 -1.30 -20.04 1.08
N ARG A 100 -0.88 -20.18 -0.19
CA ARG A 100 -0.56 -21.49 -0.78
C ARG A 100 0.58 -22.19 -0.07
N ARG A 101 1.67 -21.48 0.19
CA ARG A 101 2.87 -22.05 0.85
C ARG A 101 2.61 -22.50 2.29
N LEU A 102 1.62 -21.88 2.94
CA LEU A 102 1.21 -22.21 4.31
C LEU A 102 0.01 -23.16 4.37
N ASP A 103 -0.52 -23.58 3.22
CA ASP A 103 -1.72 -24.42 3.12
C ASP A 103 -2.96 -23.79 3.81
N LEU A 104 -3.21 -22.50 3.53
CA LEU A 104 -4.25 -21.67 4.17
C LEU A 104 -5.32 -21.12 3.21
N LEU A 105 -5.32 -21.51 1.92
CA LEU A 105 -6.27 -20.95 0.94
C LEU A 105 -7.75 -21.22 1.28
N GLY A 106 -8.02 -22.40 1.85
CA GLY A 106 -9.36 -22.83 2.25
C GLY A 106 -9.69 -22.56 3.71
N GLU A 107 -8.86 -21.80 4.42
CA GLU A 107 -8.96 -21.59 5.86
C GLU A 107 -9.45 -20.17 6.21
N CYS A 108 -10.14 -20.06 7.34
CA CYS A 108 -10.47 -18.76 7.94
C CYS A 108 -9.20 -18.08 8.50
N VAL A 109 -8.57 -17.25 7.68
CA VAL A 109 -7.29 -16.58 7.95
C VAL A 109 -7.43 -15.07 7.86
N THR A 110 -6.76 -14.32 8.75
CA THR A 110 -6.63 -12.87 8.58
C THR A 110 -5.42 -12.58 7.70
N VAL A 111 -5.62 -11.84 6.61
CA VAL A 111 -4.53 -11.28 5.80
C VAL A 111 -4.31 -9.85 6.25
N VAL A 112 -3.25 -9.63 7.01
CA VAL A 112 -2.90 -8.29 7.52
C VAL A 112 -2.18 -7.52 6.42
N LEU A 113 -2.75 -6.39 6.02
CA LEU A 113 -2.25 -5.48 4.99
C LEU A 113 -1.40 -4.38 5.65
N GLY A 114 -0.10 -4.41 5.37
CA GLY A 114 0.88 -3.42 5.83
C GLY A 114 1.39 -2.52 4.70
N GLY A 115 2.09 -1.45 5.07
CA GLY A 115 2.74 -0.52 4.14
C GLY A 115 1.97 0.79 3.95
N GLY A 116 2.70 1.88 3.72
CA GLY A 116 2.17 3.25 3.71
C GLY A 116 0.98 3.47 2.78
N VAL A 117 1.00 2.84 1.60
CA VAL A 117 -0.07 2.92 0.60
C VAL A 117 -1.36 2.22 1.08
N LEU A 118 -1.22 1.05 1.68
CA LEU A 118 -2.37 0.28 2.20
C LEU A 118 -2.93 0.90 3.48
N THR A 119 -2.05 1.41 4.35
CA THR A 119 -2.46 2.13 5.57
C THR A 119 -3.05 3.51 5.30
N ALA A 120 -2.82 4.10 4.12
CA ALA A 120 -3.44 5.36 3.72
C ALA A 120 -4.95 5.26 3.48
N GLY A 121 -5.51 4.03 3.42
CA GLY A 121 -6.95 3.83 3.47
C GLY A 121 -7.71 4.15 2.18
N HIS A 122 -7.02 4.20 1.03
CA HIS A 122 -7.67 4.47 -0.26
C HIS A 122 -8.67 3.36 -0.63
N SER A 123 -9.97 3.67 -0.56
CA SER A 123 -11.06 2.70 -0.79
C SER A 123 -10.96 2.00 -2.15
N VAL A 124 -10.61 2.75 -3.21
CA VAL A 124 -10.44 2.20 -4.58
C VAL A 124 -9.46 1.02 -4.60
N LEU A 125 -8.36 1.09 -3.83
CA LEU A 125 -7.41 -0.01 -3.72
C LEU A 125 -7.92 -1.12 -2.80
N LEU A 126 -8.39 -0.77 -1.59
CA LEU A 126 -8.80 -1.76 -0.58
C LEU A 126 -10.00 -2.60 -1.04
N ASP A 127 -10.97 -1.99 -1.72
CA ASP A 127 -12.13 -2.69 -2.28
C ASP A 127 -11.71 -3.64 -3.39
N ARG A 128 -10.71 -3.24 -4.20
CA ARG A 128 -10.16 -4.07 -5.27
C ARG A 128 -9.39 -5.27 -4.72
N VAL A 129 -8.51 -5.04 -3.74
CA VAL A 129 -7.79 -6.11 -3.03
C VAL A 129 -8.77 -7.09 -2.39
N SER A 130 -9.81 -6.58 -1.71
CA SER A 130 -10.80 -7.43 -1.03
C SER A 130 -11.54 -8.34 -2.01
N ARG A 131 -11.95 -7.81 -3.17
CA ARG A 131 -12.64 -8.58 -4.21
C ARG A 131 -11.74 -9.65 -4.82
N LEU A 132 -10.54 -9.26 -5.27
CA LEU A 132 -9.58 -10.18 -5.90
C LEU A 132 -9.10 -11.26 -4.92
N LEU A 133 -8.93 -10.92 -3.63
CA LEU A 133 -8.57 -11.90 -2.61
C LEU A 133 -9.69 -12.91 -2.39
N ALA A 134 -10.95 -12.47 -2.35
CA ALA A 134 -12.09 -13.35 -2.17
C ALA A 134 -12.27 -14.35 -3.33
N GLU A 135 -11.80 -14.02 -4.54
CA GLU A 135 -11.80 -14.95 -5.67
C GLU A 135 -10.81 -16.12 -5.48
N VAL A 136 -9.68 -15.88 -4.80
CA VAL A 136 -8.61 -16.89 -4.63
C VAL A 136 -8.67 -17.60 -3.27
N ALA A 137 -9.07 -16.88 -2.22
CA ALA A 137 -9.18 -17.37 -0.85
C ALA A 137 -10.48 -16.83 -0.21
N PRO A 138 -11.65 -17.45 -0.48
CA PRO A 138 -12.96 -16.91 -0.09
C PRO A 138 -13.18 -16.74 1.41
N GLN A 139 -12.40 -17.45 2.24
CA GLN A 139 -12.47 -17.36 3.70
C GLN A 139 -11.40 -16.43 4.31
N ALA A 140 -10.51 -15.87 3.48
CA ALA A 140 -9.51 -14.91 3.92
C ALA A 140 -10.16 -13.55 4.17
N VAL A 141 -9.82 -12.95 5.31
CA VAL A 141 -10.32 -11.63 5.71
C VAL A 141 -9.17 -10.62 5.64
N PRO A 142 -9.17 -9.67 4.69
CA PRO A 142 -8.17 -8.61 4.65
C PRO A 142 -8.39 -7.64 5.81
N ARG A 143 -7.31 -7.24 6.49
CA ARG A 143 -7.34 -6.25 7.56
C ARG A 143 -6.14 -5.32 7.47
N VAL A 144 -6.38 -4.02 7.34
CA VAL A 144 -5.31 -3.02 7.43
C VAL A 144 -4.78 -2.98 8.86
N VAL A 145 -3.46 -2.92 9.00
CA VAL A 145 -2.82 -2.79 10.31
C VAL A 145 -3.21 -1.46 10.98
N ASP A 146 -3.65 -1.52 12.23
CA ASP A 146 -4.14 -0.39 13.03
C ASP A 146 -3.17 0.05 14.15
N VAL A 147 -2.04 -0.65 14.27
CA VAL A 147 -1.01 -0.40 15.28
C VAL A 147 0.37 -0.40 14.61
N PRO A 148 1.27 0.54 14.95
CA PRO A 148 2.60 0.59 14.35
C PRO A 148 3.39 -0.73 14.50
N PRO A 149 4.14 -1.19 13.46
CA PRO A 149 4.91 -2.44 13.51
C PRO A 149 5.91 -2.53 14.68
N VAL A 150 6.43 -1.38 15.14
CA VAL A 150 7.33 -1.30 16.31
C VAL A 150 6.71 -1.89 17.58
N VAL A 151 5.38 -1.86 17.71
CA VAL A 151 4.67 -2.46 18.84
C VAL A 151 4.80 -3.98 18.81
N GLY A 152 4.70 -4.60 17.63
CA GLY A 152 4.93 -6.04 17.44
C GLY A 152 6.36 -6.44 17.83
N ALA A 153 7.35 -5.67 17.39
CA ALA A 153 8.75 -5.89 17.76
C ALA A 153 8.98 -5.77 19.28
N ALA A 154 8.39 -4.78 19.93
CA ALA A 154 8.48 -4.61 21.38
C ALA A 154 7.78 -5.75 22.14
N LEU A 155 6.61 -6.22 21.68
CA LEU A 155 5.92 -7.38 22.26
C LEU A 155 6.77 -8.66 22.16
N LEU A 156 7.40 -8.90 21.01
CA LEU A 156 8.34 -10.03 20.83
C LEU A 156 9.55 -9.92 21.78
N GLY A 157 10.03 -8.70 22.04
CA GLY A 157 11.08 -8.45 23.03
C GLY A 157 10.63 -8.76 24.47
N LEU A 158 9.40 -8.40 24.83
CA LEU A 158 8.81 -8.70 26.14
C LEU A 158 8.60 -10.20 26.35
N ASP A 159 8.18 -10.94 25.31
CA ASP A 159 8.10 -12.40 25.35
C ASP A 159 9.48 -13.02 25.66
N ARG A 160 10.55 -12.44 25.10
CA ARG A 160 11.92 -12.95 25.29
C ARG A 160 12.49 -12.69 26.69
N THR A 161 12.08 -11.60 27.34
CA THR A 161 12.48 -11.27 28.71
C THR A 161 11.56 -11.88 29.78
N ALA A 162 10.55 -12.66 29.36
CA ALA A 162 9.47 -13.16 30.22
C ALA A 162 8.79 -12.04 31.04
N ALA A 163 8.76 -10.82 30.48
CA ALA A 163 8.00 -9.73 31.06
C ALA A 163 6.52 -10.11 30.98
N GLY A 164 5.88 -10.32 32.14
CA GLY A 164 4.53 -10.85 32.22
C GLY A 164 3.47 -10.01 31.49
N THR A 165 2.26 -10.56 31.38
CA THR A 165 1.13 -10.01 30.61
C THR A 165 0.84 -8.53 30.89
N ALA A 166 1.02 -8.06 32.14
CA ALA A 166 0.84 -6.66 32.50
C ALA A 166 1.76 -5.70 31.73
N ALA A 167 2.99 -6.10 31.38
CA ALA A 167 3.89 -5.27 30.56
C ALA A 167 3.40 -5.18 29.11
N GLN A 168 2.89 -6.28 28.57
CA GLN A 168 2.33 -6.35 27.22
C GLN A 168 1.03 -5.53 27.11
N GLU A 169 0.17 -5.60 28.12
CA GLU A 169 -1.07 -4.81 28.19
C GLU A 169 -0.78 -3.31 28.26
N ARG A 170 0.18 -2.89 29.09
CA ARG A 170 0.61 -1.48 29.14
C ARG A 170 1.16 -1.00 27.80
N LEU A 171 1.97 -1.82 27.13
CA LEU A 171 2.49 -1.51 25.81
C LEU A 171 1.34 -1.37 24.79
N ARG A 172 0.40 -2.32 24.74
CA ARG A 172 -0.76 -2.24 23.83
C ARG A 172 -1.62 -1.00 24.12
N ALA A 173 -1.87 -0.69 25.39
CA ALA A 173 -2.65 0.48 25.80
C ALA A 173 -1.96 1.79 25.39
N ALA A 174 -0.63 1.86 25.47
CA ALA A 174 0.13 3.05 25.08
C ALA A 174 0.08 3.36 23.57
N PHE A 175 -0.29 2.37 22.75
CA PHE A 175 -0.40 2.48 21.28
C PHE A 175 -1.82 2.17 20.78
N ALA A 176 -2.81 2.11 21.66
CA ALA A 176 -4.19 1.93 21.26
C ALA A 176 -4.63 3.14 20.41
N PRO A 177 -5.35 2.94 19.30
CA PRO A 177 -5.89 4.05 18.52
C PRO A 177 -6.78 4.90 19.42
N GLN A 178 -6.55 6.22 19.41
CA GLN A 178 -7.44 7.14 20.11
C GLN A 178 -8.79 7.14 19.36
N PRO A 179 -9.95 7.01 20.05
CA PRO A 179 -11.24 6.99 19.36
C PRO A 179 -11.37 8.25 18.50
N ALA A 180 -11.81 8.06 17.26
CA ALA A 180 -12.07 9.16 16.33
C ALA A 180 -13.05 10.14 17.01
N ALA A 181 -12.62 11.40 17.12
CA ALA A 181 -13.44 12.50 17.60
C ALA A 181 -14.51 12.90 16.59
#